data_AF-A0A5B1QAQ9-F1
#
_entry.id   AF-A0A5B1QAQ9-F1
#
_cell.length_a   1.000
_cell.length_b   1.000
_cell.length_c   1.000
_cell.angle_alpha   90.00
_cell.angle_beta   90.00
_cell.angle_gamma   90.00
#
_symmetry.space_group_name_H-M   'P 1'
#
loop_
_entity.id
_entity.type
_entity.pdbx_description
1 polymer ?
#
loop_
_entity_poly.entity_id
_entity_poly.type
_entity_poly.pdbx_seq_one_letter_code
_entity_poly.pdbx_strand_id
1 'polypeptide(L)'
;MYLATGAGGEVMIWRRESLGNTERVTWIHYLSLPIPQVDSPPEDEVVIVSLHWQSQPDNHRNNECEGQLLVSYLWQGIICWDLKTKTNLWKIPQTACISSALSPDNCLIAIYKLSHHFEIYNLRTKLHMQTMRSPIEASHQQLPVVFAHNGLALVGGSVQGRVRVWDVTSGERLQVLVHDDLNPVRAIAAYYNREQDNFFIITAASQQSNSKIFLWETGARRDQEYALHVAAISITIMAAAVWWHDM
;
A
#
# COMPACT_ATOMS: atom_id res chain seq x y z
N MET A 1 8.71 -17.76 7.82
CA MET A 1 8.17 -16.66 6.97
C MET A 1 6.70 -16.92 6.69
N TYR A 2 5.87 -15.89 6.79
CA TYR A 2 4.44 -15.96 6.55
C TYR A 2 4.04 -15.00 5.43
N LEU A 3 2.94 -15.33 4.73
CA LEU A 3 2.32 -14.52 3.69
C LEU A 3 0.84 -14.35 4.05
N ALA A 4 0.31 -13.14 3.92
CA ALA A 4 -1.12 -12.87 4.05
C ALA A 4 -1.72 -12.63 2.67
N THR A 5 -2.90 -13.16 2.42
CA THR A 5 -3.68 -12.94 1.20
C THR A 5 -5.11 -12.59 1.57
N GLY A 6 -5.75 -11.72 0.77
CA GLY A 6 -7.14 -11.32 0.95
C GLY A 6 -7.92 -11.44 -0.35
N ALA A 7 -9.14 -11.98 -0.29
CA ALA A 7 -10.06 -12.04 -1.42
C ALA A 7 -11.51 -11.90 -0.92
N GLY A 8 -12.28 -10.97 -1.50
CA GLY A 8 -13.58 -10.61 -0.93
C GLY A 8 -13.42 -10.17 0.53
N GLY A 9 -14.08 -10.86 1.45
CA GLY A 9 -13.96 -10.65 2.90
C GLY A 9 -13.01 -11.61 3.62
N GLU A 10 -12.44 -12.58 2.90
CA GLU A 10 -11.63 -13.66 3.49
C GLU A 10 -10.16 -13.26 3.57
N VAL A 11 -9.54 -13.48 4.75
CA VAL A 11 -8.09 -13.32 4.93
C VAL A 11 -7.49 -14.68 5.29
N MET A 12 -6.50 -15.10 4.50
CA MET A 12 -5.74 -16.33 4.71
C MET A 12 -4.28 -16.02 5.00
N ILE A 13 -3.71 -16.76 5.94
CA ILE A 13 -2.29 -16.73 6.28
C ILE A 13 -1.67 -18.04 5.82
N TRP A 14 -0.55 -17.93 5.13
CA TRP A 14 0.23 -19.04 4.59
C TRP A 14 1.59 -19.09 5.28
N ARG A 15 2.07 -20.29 5.58
CA ARG A 15 3.42 -20.52 6.10
C ARG A 15 4.30 -21.03 4.97
N ARG A 16 5.49 -20.43 4.87
CA ARG A 16 6.54 -20.90 3.97
C ARG A 16 7.16 -22.18 4.54
N GLU A 17 7.17 -23.24 3.75
CA GLU A 17 7.93 -24.45 4.03
C GLU A 17 9.02 -24.65 2.96
N SER A 18 10.19 -25.09 3.41
CA SER A 18 11.31 -25.47 2.55
C SER A 18 11.40 -26.99 2.57
N LEU A 19 11.26 -27.63 1.40
CA LEU A 19 11.43 -29.07 1.26
C LEU A 19 12.92 -29.41 1.12
N GLY A 20 13.57 -29.66 2.26
CA GLY A 20 14.94 -30.19 2.31
C GLY A 20 15.98 -29.32 1.59
N ASN A 21 16.99 -29.96 0.99
CA ASN A 21 18.09 -29.31 0.25
C ASN A 21 17.69 -28.74 -1.13
N THR A 22 16.40 -28.59 -1.43
CA THR A 22 15.96 -27.99 -2.70
C THR A 22 15.60 -26.52 -2.49
N GLU A 23 15.88 -25.68 -3.48
CA GLU A 23 15.40 -24.29 -3.50
C GLU A 23 13.88 -24.16 -3.65
N ARG A 24 13.14 -25.29 -3.71
CA ARG A 24 11.69 -25.29 -3.86
C ARG A 24 11.03 -24.87 -2.57
N VAL A 25 10.15 -23.87 -2.71
CA VAL A 25 9.36 -23.31 -1.62
C VAL A 25 7.91 -23.70 -1.84
N THR A 26 7.27 -24.24 -0.81
CA THR A 26 5.83 -24.44 -0.78
C THR A 26 5.19 -23.48 0.23
N TRP A 27 3.97 -23.06 -0.07
CA TRP A 27 3.15 -22.28 0.84
C TRP A 27 1.99 -23.15 1.28
N ILE A 28 1.94 -23.44 2.58
CA ILE A 28 0.86 -24.20 3.16
C ILE A 28 -0.10 -23.24 3.88
N HIS A 29 -1.40 -23.52 3.76
CA HIS A 29 -2.40 -22.78 4.53
C HIS A 29 -2.11 -22.98 6.02
N TYR A 30 -2.07 -21.87 6.78
CA TYR A 30 -1.77 -21.88 8.20
C TYR A 30 -2.99 -21.52 9.05
N LEU A 31 -3.67 -20.42 8.72
CA LEU A 31 -4.95 -20.06 9.35
C LEU A 31 -5.77 -19.15 8.45
N SER A 32 -7.06 -19.05 8.76
CA SER A 32 -7.96 -18.02 8.23
C SER A 32 -8.41 -17.11 9.37
N LEU A 33 -8.48 -15.81 9.12
CA LEU A 33 -9.04 -14.87 10.08
C LEU A 33 -10.57 -14.83 9.98
N PRO A 34 -11.28 -14.54 11.08
CA PRO A 34 -12.73 -14.37 11.05
C PRO A 34 -13.13 -13.20 10.14
N ILE A 35 -14.24 -13.38 9.42
CA ILE A 35 -14.89 -12.27 8.72
C ILE A 35 -15.49 -11.33 9.78
N PRO A 36 -15.28 -10.00 9.69
CA PRO A 36 -15.86 -9.06 10.63
C PRO A 36 -17.39 -9.16 10.67
N GLN A 37 -17.97 -9.11 11.87
CA GLN A 37 -19.42 -9.04 12.00
C GLN A 37 -19.93 -7.68 11.52
N VAL A 38 -20.99 -7.69 10.73
CA VAL A 38 -21.63 -6.48 10.19
C VAL A 38 -22.83 -6.16 11.08
N ASP A 39 -22.76 -5.04 11.79
CA ASP A 39 -23.83 -4.59 12.71
C ASP A 39 -25.09 -4.10 11.96
N SER A 40 -25.00 -3.91 10.63
CA SER A 40 -26.05 -3.41 9.73
C SER A 40 -26.50 -4.49 8.72
N PRO A 41 -27.75 -4.43 8.21
CA PRO A 41 -28.27 -5.37 7.21
C PRO A 41 -27.39 -5.46 5.94
N PRO A 42 -27.54 -6.51 5.11
CA PRO A 42 -26.48 -7.08 4.27
C PRO A 42 -26.18 -6.33 2.96
N GLU A 43 -26.41 -5.01 2.91
CA GLU A 43 -26.19 -4.24 1.68
C GLU A 43 -24.70 -3.96 1.39
N ASP A 44 -23.85 -3.89 2.43
CA ASP A 44 -22.43 -3.57 2.27
C ASP A 44 -21.57 -4.85 2.32
N GLU A 45 -21.23 -5.36 1.15
CA GLU A 45 -20.28 -6.48 0.98
C GLU A 45 -18.99 -6.24 1.78
N VAL A 46 -18.49 -7.27 2.48
CA VAL A 46 -17.20 -7.20 3.16
C VAL A 46 -16.11 -7.34 2.10
N VAL A 47 -15.52 -6.21 1.71
CA VAL A 47 -14.47 -6.15 0.68
C VAL A 47 -13.17 -5.70 1.31
N ILE A 48 -12.13 -6.52 1.22
CA ILE A 48 -10.76 -6.17 1.62
C ILE A 48 -10.12 -5.33 0.53
N VAL A 49 -9.52 -4.20 0.92
CA VAL A 49 -8.81 -3.30 0.00
C VAL A 49 -7.30 -3.29 0.21
N SER A 50 -6.82 -3.64 1.40
CA SER A 50 -5.38 -3.72 1.68
C SER A 50 -5.06 -4.52 2.95
N LEU A 51 -3.87 -5.11 2.97
CA LEU A 51 -3.31 -5.86 4.10
C LEU A 51 -1.94 -5.29 4.45
N HIS A 52 -1.69 -5.03 5.73
CA HIS A 52 -0.39 -4.53 6.23
C HIS A 52 0.05 -5.27 7.48
N TRP A 53 1.29 -5.76 7.49
CA TRP A 53 1.90 -6.31 8.69
C TRP A 53 2.30 -5.18 9.65
N GLN A 54 1.62 -5.03 10.79
CA GLN A 54 1.98 -4.05 11.81
C GLN A 54 3.15 -4.52 12.69
N SER A 55 3.17 -5.81 13.01
CA SER A 55 4.32 -6.48 13.58
C SER A 55 4.52 -7.74 12.78
N GLN A 56 5.69 -7.88 12.16
CA GLN A 56 5.99 -9.12 11.47
C GLN A 56 6.06 -10.25 12.50
N PRO A 57 5.57 -11.46 12.15
CA PRO A 57 5.75 -12.61 13.01
C PRO A 57 7.25 -12.86 13.20
N ASP A 58 7.72 -12.83 14.44
CA ASP A 58 9.08 -13.23 14.74
C ASP A 58 9.28 -14.69 14.33
N ASN A 59 10.43 -14.98 13.73
CA ASN A 59 10.80 -16.30 13.25
C ASN A 59 11.26 -17.19 14.43
N HIS A 60 10.52 -17.20 15.54
CA HIS A 60 10.86 -17.97 16.73
C HIS A 60 10.67 -19.47 16.49
N ARG A 61 11.49 -20.26 17.20
CA ARG A 61 11.70 -21.72 17.07
C ARG A 61 10.43 -22.60 17.14
N ASN A 62 9.26 -22.04 17.42
CA ASN A 62 8.04 -22.77 17.75
C ASN A 62 7.03 -22.89 16.59
N ASN A 63 7.32 -22.40 15.38
CA ASN A 63 6.42 -22.46 14.22
C ASN A 63 5.04 -21.78 14.42
N GLU A 64 4.91 -20.92 15.43
CA GLU A 64 3.69 -20.16 15.74
C GLU A 64 3.75 -18.75 15.13
N CYS A 65 2.63 -18.29 14.57
CA CYS A 65 2.51 -16.95 13.99
C CYS A 65 1.97 -15.97 15.03
N GLU A 66 2.83 -15.16 15.64
CA GLU A 66 2.47 -14.17 16.67
C GLU A 66 2.38 -12.73 16.13
N GLY A 67 2.24 -12.57 14.81
CA GLY A 67 2.20 -11.26 14.17
C GLY A 67 0.88 -10.50 14.39
N GLN A 68 0.92 -9.20 14.12
CA GLN A 68 -0.26 -8.34 14.04
C GLN A 68 -0.49 -7.93 12.59
N LEU A 69 -1.72 -8.14 12.11
CA LEU A 69 -2.11 -7.81 10.75
C LEU A 69 -3.21 -6.76 10.74
N LEU A 70 -2.98 -5.67 10.02
CA LEU A 70 -4.00 -4.68 9.70
C LEU A 70 -4.71 -5.10 8.43
N VAL A 71 -6.03 -5.24 8.52
CA VAL A 71 -6.90 -5.49 7.38
C VAL A 71 -7.77 -4.27 7.19
N SER A 72 -7.65 -3.63 6.03
CA SER A 72 -8.53 -2.52 5.65
C SER A 72 -9.66 -3.05 4.79
N TYR A 73 -10.86 -2.74 5.20
CA TYR A 73 -12.09 -3.09 4.51
C TYR A 73 -12.74 -1.82 3.94
N LEU A 74 -13.43 -1.99 2.82
CA LEU A 74 -14.10 -0.89 2.13
C LEU A 74 -15.08 -0.16 3.05
N TRP A 75 -15.94 -0.88 3.76
CA TRP A 75 -17.00 -0.27 4.58
C TRP A 75 -16.77 -0.40 6.08
N GLN A 76 -16.19 -1.52 6.52
CA GLN A 76 -16.04 -1.88 7.93
C GLN A 76 -14.87 -1.14 8.61
N GLY A 77 -14.06 -0.41 7.83
CA GLY A 77 -12.92 0.34 8.32
C GLY A 77 -11.66 -0.51 8.41
N ILE A 78 -10.78 -0.20 9.36
CA ILE A 78 -9.51 -0.92 9.54
C ILE A 78 -9.55 -1.70 10.84
N ILE A 79 -9.23 -2.99 10.77
CA ILE A 79 -9.18 -3.89 11.91
C ILE A 79 -7.76 -4.41 12.07
N CYS A 80 -7.22 -4.28 13.28
CA CYS A 80 -5.98 -4.94 13.66
C CYS A 80 -6.30 -6.29 14.29
N TRP A 81 -5.73 -7.35 13.71
CA TRP A 81 -5.89 -8.72 14.16
C TRP A 81 -4.63 -9.20 14.87
N ASP A 82 -4.82 -9.85 16.01
CA ASP A 82 -3.82 -10.71 16.61
C ASP A 82 -3.90 -12.09 15.97
N LEU A 83 -2.80 -12.56 15.37
CA LEU A 83 -2.81 -13.85 14.66
C LEU A 83 -2.76 -15.06 15.59
N LYS A 84 -2.30 -14.89 16.84
CA LYS A 84 -2.20 -15.97 17.82
C LYS A 84 -3.57 -16.29 18.41
N THR A 85 -4.29 -15.27 18.87
CA THR A 85 -5.63 -15.41 19.47
C THR A 85 -6.75 -15.36 18.44
N LYS A 86 -6.47 -14.87 17.23
CA LYS A 86 -7.46 -14.62 16.15
C LYS A 86 -8.55 -13.64 16.57
N THR A 87 -8.21 -12.68 17.44
CA THR A 87 -9.14 -11.65 17.92
C THR A 87 -8.77 -10.28 17.35
N ASN A 88 -9.75 -9.38 17.28
CA ASN A 88 -9.49 -7.98 16.99
C ASN A 88 -8.84 -7.31 18.21
N LEU A 89 -7.75 -6.58 17.99
CA LEU A 89 -7.07 -5.81 19.04
C LEU A 89 -7.64 -4.40 19.13
N TRP A 90 -7.95 -3.81 17.98
CA TRP A 90 -8.55 -2.48 17.86
C TRP A 90 -9.11 -2.29 16.45
N LYS A 91 -9.99 -1.28 16.31
CA LYS A 91 -10.61 -0.89 15.03
C LYS A 91 -10.62 0.63 14.83
N ILE A 92 -10.47 1.06 13.57
CA ILE A 92 -10.82 2.40 13.10
C ILE A 92 -12.13 2.23 12.29
N PRO A 93 -13.30 2.64 12.83
CA PRO A 93 -14.59 2.31 12.24
C PRO A 93 -14.93 3.16 10.99
N GLN A 94 -15.72 2.58 10.08
CA GLN A 94 -16.54 3.28 9.08
C GLN A 94 -15.81 4.35 8.27
N THR A 95 -14.72 3.95 7.60
CA THR A 95 -13.86 4.89 6.87
C THR A 95 -14.16 4.97 5.38
N ALA A 96 -15.06 4.15 4.81
CA ALA A 96 -15.29 4.12 3.35
C ALA A 96 -13.95 4.06 2.56
N CYS A 97 -13.09 3.12 2.96
CA CYS A 97 -11.67 3.06 2.60
C CYS A 97 -11.50 2.47 1.20
N ILE A 98 -10.98 3.25 0.26
CA ILE A 98 -10.59 2.76 -1.07
C ILE A 98 -9.20 2.11 -1.01
N SER A 99 -8.28 2.66 -0.23
CA SER A 99 -6.88 2.23 -0.19
C SER A 99 -6.23 2.70 1.11
N SER A 100 -5.20 1.99 1.58
CA SER A 100 -4.44 2.41 2.75
C SER A 100 -2.95 2.09 2.63
N ALA A 101 -2.13 2.83 3.38
CA ALA A 101 -0.69 2.59 3.51
C ALA A 101 -0.26 2.67 4.97
N LEU A 102 0.55 1.72 5.43
CA LEU A 102 1.23 1.76 6.72
C LEU A 102 2.58 2.47 6.57
N SER A 103 2.93 3.35 7.51
CA SER A 103 4.24 3.99 7.53
C SER A 103 5.36 3.00 7.88
N PRO A 104 6.61 3.24 7.45
CA PRO A 104 7.72 2.30 7.68
C PRO A 104 8.02 2.00 9.16
N ASP A 105 7.64 2.89 10.06
CA ASP A 105 7.80 2.74 11.52
C ASP A 105 6.55 2.14 12.21
N ASN A 106 5.55 1.72 11.44
CA ASN A 106 4.28 1.16 11.89
C ASN A 106 3.48 2.06 12.86
N CYS A 107 3.78 3.36 12.86
CA CYS A 107 3.15 4.32 13.76
C CYS A 107 2.01 5.12 13.12
N LEU A 108 1.98 5.26 11.79
CA LEU A 108 0.95 5.97 11.04
C LEU A 108 0.28 5.07 10.02
N ILE A 109 -1.01 5.29 9.80
CA ILE A 109 -1.72 4.73 8.65
C ILE A 109 -2.39 5.85 7.87
N ALA A 110 -2.18 5.85 6.56
CA ALA A 110 -2.88 6.71 5.62
C ALA A 110 -4.07 5.97 5.05
N ILE A 111 -5.23 6.61 5.02
CA ILE A 111 -6.48 6.06 4.51
C ILE A 111 -6.98 6.97 3.41
N TYR A 112 -7.11 6.45 2.18
CA TYR A 112 -7.78 7.16 1.08
C TYR A 112 -9.25 6.78 1.04
N LYS A 113 -10.13 7.78 1.15
CA LYS A 113 -11.57 7.58 1.30
C LYS A 113 -12.35 7.79 0.02
N LEU A 114 -13.56 7.24 -0.06
CA LEU A 114 -14.53 7.50 -1.13
C LEU A 114 -14.87 8.99 -1.31
N SER A 115 -14.71 9.79 -0.26
CA SER A 115 -14.84 11.25 -0.29
C SER A 115 -13.63 11.99 -0.89
N HIS A 116 -12.67 11.26 -1.50
CA HIS A 116 -11.52 11.80 -2.23
C HIS A 116 -10.54 12.61 -1.39
N HIS A 117 -10.36 12.24 -0.12
CA HIS A 117 -9.32 12.80 0.76
C HIS A 117 -8.57 11.70 1.49
N PHE A 118 -7.39 12.04 2.00
CA PHE A 118 -6.64 11.18 2.90
C PHE A 118 -6.89 11.55 4.35
N GLU A 119 -7.05 10.55 5.20
CA GLU A 119 -6.97 10.70 6.65
C GLU A 119 -5.72 9.95 7.15
N ILE A 120 -4.93 10.61 8.00
CA ILE A 120 -3.78 10.01 8.66
C ILE A 120 -4.14 9.76 10.12
N TYR A 121 -3.96 8.53 10.57
CA TYR A 121 -4.15 8.13 11.97
C TYR A 121 -2.82 7.74 12.58
N ASN A 122 -2.61 8.16 13.83
CA ASN A 122 -1.53 7.65 14.64
C ASN A 122 -1.99 6.36 15.34
N LEU A 123 -1.35 5.25 15.02
CA LEU A 123 -1.71 3.92 15.53
C LEU A 123 -1.34 3.71 17.00
N ARG A 124 -0.38 4.46 17.52
CA ARG A 124 0.02 4.40 18.94
C ARG A 124 -1.01 5.08 19.82
N THR A 125 -1.42 6.29 19.44
CA THR A 125 -2.43 7.06 20.20
C THR A 125 -3.86 6.69 19.81
N LYS A 126 -4.04 6.03 18.66
CA LYS A 126 -5.34 5.71 18.04
C LYS A 126 -6.16 6.94 17.68
N LEU A 127 -5.50 8.08 17.46
CA LEU A 127 -6.15 9.35 17.16
C LEU A 127 -5.93 9.76 15.71
N HIS A 128 -6.93 10.45 15.16
CA HIS A 128 -6.79 11.18 13.91
C HIS A 128 -5.71 12.25 14.06
N MET A 129 -4.79 12.31 13.09
CA MET A 129 -3.66 13.23 13.10
C MET A 129 -3.82 14.34 12.06
N GLN A 130 -4.21 13.98 10.83
CA GLN A 130 -4.22 14.92 9.72
C GLN A 130 -5.25 14.53 8.64
N THR A 131 -5.84 15.53 7.99
CA THR A 131 -6.68 15.37 6.79
C THR A 131 -6.04 16.09 5.61
N MET A 132 -5.70 15.35 4.56
CA MET A 132 -5.13 15.91 3.33
C MET A 132 -6.14 15.85 2.20
N ARG A 133 -6.57 17.02 1.73
CA ARG A 133 -7.48 17.11 0.58
C ARG A 133 -6.70 16.82 -0.69
N SER A 134 -7.14 15.81 -1.44
CA SER A 134 -6.64 15.61 -2.80
C SER A 134 -7.44 16.53 -3.72
N PRO A 135 -6.80 17.42 -4.49
CA PRO A 135 -7.50 18.20 -5.51
C PRO A 135 -7.94 17.25 -6.64
N ILE A 136 -9.15 16.73 -6.47
CA ILE A 136 -10.10 16.20 -7.44
C ILE A 136 -9.47 15.63 -8.72
N GLU A 137 -9.35 14.32 -8.74
CA GLU A 137 -9.87 13.52 -9.84
C GLU A 137 -10.88 12.57 -9.18
N ALA A 138 -12.17 12.90 -9.25
CA ALA A 138 -13.23 12.08 -8.69
C ALA A 138 -13.25 10.74 -9.43
N SER A 139 -12.53 9.77 -8.87
CA SER A 139 -12.44 8.43 -9.38
C SER A 139 -12.71 7.48 -8.22
N HIS A 140 -13.68 6.59 -8.43
CA HIS A 140 -13.96 5.48 -7.53
C HIS A 140 -12.97 4.31 -7.73
N GLN A 141 -11.93 4.50 -8.54
CA GLN A 141 -10.90 3.48 -8.74
C GLN A 141 -9.93 3.44 -7.57
N GLN A 142 -9.48 2.24 -7.23
CA GLN A 142 -8.41 2.04 -6.27
C GLN A 142 -7.12 2.66 -6.81
N LEU A 143 -6.56 3.60 -6.03
CA LEU A 143 -5.31 4.25 -6.35
C LEU A 143 -4.21 3.75 -5.40
N PRO A 144 -2.99 3.51 -5.92
CA PRO A 144 -1.85 3.19 -5.07
C PRO A 144 -1.50 4.40 -4.18
N VAL A 145 -1.24 4.13 -2.92
CA VAL A 145 -0.77 5.10 -1.92
C VAL A 145 0.39 4.48 -1.16
N VAL A 146 1.46 5.24 -0.93
CA VAL A 146 2.61 4.81 -0.14
C VAL A 146 3.16 5.95 0.70
N PHE A 147 3.71 5.62 1.86
CA PHE A 147 4.61 6.55 2.57
C PHE A 147 5.99 6.56 1.89
N ALA A 148 6.60 7.73 1.84
CA ALA A 148 7.97 7.96 1.37
C ALA A 148 8.75 8.75 2.41
N HIS A 149 10.06 8.92 2.19
CA HIS A 149 10.95 9.67 3.08
C HIS A 149 10.79 9.29 4.56
N ASN A 150 10.85 7.99 4.86
CA ASN A 150 10.68 7.45 6.22
C ASN A 150 9.37 7.84 6.93
N GLY A 151 8.29 8.09 6.19
CA GLY A 151 6.99 8.46 6.75
C GLY A 151 6.71 9.97 6.79
N LEU A 152 7.65 10.81 6.35
CA LEU A 152 7.47 12.27 6.29
C LEU A 152 6.67 12.72 5.06
N ALA A 153 6.69 11.94 3.99
CA ALA A 153 5.93 12.22 2.77
C ALA A 153 4.89 11.13 2.50
N LEU A 154 3.75 11.52 1.94
CA LEU A 154 2.77 10.61 1.37
C LEU A 154 2.73 10.78 -0.15
N VAL A 155 2.71 9.69 -0.88
CA VAL A 155 2.63 9.65 -2.34
C VAL A 155 1.33 8.96 -2.73
N GLY A 156 0.55 9.61 -3.58
CA GLY A 156 -0.73 9.09 -4.08
C GLY A 156 -0.76 9.08 -5.61
N GLY A 157 -1.24 7.97 -6.17
CA GLY A 157 -1.44 7.80 -7.60
C GLY A 157 -2.59 8.65 -8.15
N SER A 158 -2.75 8.61 -9.47
CA SER A 158 -3.76 9.36 -10.21
C SER A 158 -4.22 8.54 -11.42
N VAL A 159 -5.45 8.78 -11.88
CA VAL A 159 -5.98 8.20 -13.12
C VAL A 159 -5.51 8.95 -14.37
N GLN A 160 -4.87 10.10 -14.21
CA GLN A 160 -4.36 10.98 -15.27
C GLN A 160 -2.83 11.13 -15.22
N GLY A 161 -2.10 10.16 -14.66
CA GLY A 161 -0.64 10.19 -14.58
C GLY A 161 -0.04 11.33 -13.74
N ARG A 162 -0.84 12.00 -12.91
CA ARG A 162 -0.42 13.10 -12.01
C ARG A 162 -0.24 12.61 -10.59
N VAL A 163 0.90 11.97 -10.32
CA VAL A 163 1.26 11.50 -8.98
C VAL A 163 1.48 12.71 -8.08
N ARG A 164 0.89 12.70 -6.89
CA ARG A 164 0.97 13.83 -5.95
C ARG A 164 1.77 13.42 -4.72
N VAL A 165 2.55 14.35 -4.21
CA VAL A 165 3.37 14.19 -3.02
C VAL A 165 2.95 15.24 -2.00
N TRP A 166 2.66 14.80 -0.78
CA TRP A 166 2.26 15.64 0.34
C TRP A 166 3.23 15.50 1.50
N ASP A 167 3.39 16.57 2.25
CA ASP A 167 4.00 16.55 3.56
C ASP A 167 2.99 16.00 4.57
N VAL A 168 3.37 14.97 5.31
CA VAL A 168 2.45 14.25 6.22
C VAL A 168 2.08 15.10 7.44
N THR A 169 2.95 16.02 7.86
CA THR A 169 2.75 16.82 9.08
C THR A 169 1.81 17.99 8.81
N SER A 170 2.16 18.84 7.86
CA SER A 170 1.41 20.03 7.46
C SER A 170 0.17 19.68 6.62
N GLY A 171 0.18 18.54 5.93
CA GLY A 171 -0.84 18.17 4.96
C GLY A 171 -0.75 18.93 3.64
N GLU A 172 0.27 19.76 3.46
CA GLU A 172 0.46 20.55 2.25
C GLU A 172 0.97 19.67 1.10
N ARG A 173 0.53 20.01 -0.11
CA ARG A 173 1.04 19.36 -1.32
C ARG A 173 2.41 19.94 -1.65
N LEU A 174 3.43 19.11 -1.51
CA LEU A 174 4.81 19.45 -1.85
C LEU A 174 5.02 19.49 -3.37
N GLN A 175 4.53 18.48 -4.09
CA GLN A 175 4.84 18.33 -5.51
C GLN A 175 3.78 17.55 -6.30
N VAL A 176 3.77 17.73 -7.62
CA VAL A 176 3.10 16.86 -8.60
C VAL A 176 4.15 16.31 -9.55
N LEU A 177 4.24 14.99 -9.66
CA LEU A 177 5.06 14.27 -10.61
C LEU A 177 4.16 13.92 -11.80
N VAL A 178 4.50 14.46 -12.97
CA VAL A 178 3.66 14.36 -14.16
C VAL A 178 4.27 13.35 -15.12
N HIS A 179 3.53 12.28 -15.39
CA HIS A 179 3.88 11.32 -16.43
C HIS A 179 3.66 11.95 -17.81
N ASP A 180 4.52 11.64 -18.76
CA ASP A 180 4.44 12.17 -20.13
C ASP A 180 3.21 11.66 -20.91
N ASP A 181 2.76 10.44 -20.59
CA ASP A 181 1.66 9.75 -21.25
C ASP A 181 0.31 9.98 -20.57
N LEU A 182 0.28 10.59 -19.38
CA LEU A 182 -0.90 10.81 -18.55
C LEU A 182 -1.72 9.54 -18.28
N ASN A 183 -1.08 8.36 -18.37
CA ASN A 183 -1.76 7.08 -18.16
C ASN A 183 -2.11 6.86 -16.68
N PRO A 184 -3.15 6.06 -16.36
CA PRO A 184 -3.48 5.71 -14.99
C PRO A 184 -2.32 5.04 -14.27
N VAL A 185 -2.00 5.53 -13.08
CA VAL A 185 -0.97 4.98 -12.20
C VAL A 185 -1.52 3.74 -11.52
N ARG A 186 -0.89 2.59 -11.78
CA ARG A 186 -1.33 1.27 -11.29
C ARG A 186 -0.57 0.81 -10.05
N ALA A 187 0.71 1.17 -9.95
CA ALA A 187 1.54 0.81 -8.81
C ALA A 187 2.51 1.94 -8.46
N ILE A 188 2.83 2.05 -7.17
CA ILE A 188 3.84 2.97 -6.64
C ILE A 188 4.68 2.18 -5.64
N ALA A 189 5.99 2.37 -5.68
CA ALA A 189 6.92 1.93 -4.65
C ALA A 189 7.79 3.11 -4.24
N ALA A 190 8.17 3.16 -2.96
CA ALA A 190 9.08 4.18 -2.44
C ALA A 190 10.23 3.51 -1.69
N TYR A 191 11.41 4.10 -1.79
CA TYR A 191 12.59 3.67 -1.07
C TYR A 191 13.28 4.90 -0.47
N TYR A 192 13.63 4.83 0.83
CA TYR A 192 14.40 5.87 1.50
C TYR A 192 15.79 5.34 1.81
N ASN A 193 16.80 6.03 1.28
CA ASN A 193 18.19 5.76 1.60
C ASN A 193 18.62 6.66 2.76
N ARG A 194 18.77 6.04 3.93
CA ARG A 194 19.17 6.71 5.17
C ARG A 194 20.58 7.29 5.13
N GLU A 195 21.48 6.66 4.37
CA GLU A 195 22.89 7.07 4.33
C GLU A 195 23.07 8.39 3.58
N GLN A 196 22.28 8.59 2.52
CA GLN A 196 22.34 9.76 1.66
C GLN A 196 21.22 10.78 1.96
N ASP A 197 20.29 10.43 2.85
CA ASP A 197 19.10 11.23 3.17
C ASP A 197 18.29 11.65 1.92
N ASN A 198 18.21 10.74 0.95
CA ASN A 198 17.40 10.89 -0.27
C ASN A 198 16.36 9.77 -0.37
N PHE A 199 15.32 10.00 -1.16
CA PHE A 199 14.33 8.97 -1.44
C PHE A 199 13.98 8.89 -2.92
N PHE A 200 13.56 7.70 -3.30
CA PHE A 200 13.20 7.32 -4.65
C PHE A 200 11.73 6.93 -4.68
N ILE A 201 11.06 7.29 -5.75
CA ILE A 201 9.70 6.83 -6.06
C ILE A 201 9.75 6.15 -7.42
N ILE A 202 9.18 4.95 -7.51
CA ILE A 202 8.93 4.27 -8.78
C ILE A 202 7.43 4.25 -8.99
N THR A 203 6.98 4.72 -10.14
CA THR A 203 5.56 4.67 -10.53
C THR A 203 5.41 3.84 -11.81
N ALA A 204 4.43 2.95 -11.83
CA ALA A 204 4.05 2.20 -13.02
C ALA A 204 2.70 2.72 -13.54
N ALA A 205 2.69 3.16 -14.79
CA ALA A 205 1.50 3.66 -15.47
C ALA A 205 1.12 2.70 -16.59
N SER A 206 -0.17 2.44 -16.76
CA SER A 206 -0.63 1.55 -17.82
C SER A 206 -2.03 1.90 -18.31
N GLN A 207 -2.15 2.04 -19.63
CA GLN A 207 -3.41 2.13 -20.35
C GLN A 207 -3.35 1.25 -21.60
N GLN A 208 -4.29 0.31 -21.71
CA GLN A 208 -4.36 -0.66 -22.80
C GLN A 208 -3.03 -1.43 -22.96
N SER A 209 -2.37 -1.33 -24.12
CA SER A 209 -1.09 -1.99 -24.42
C SER A 209 0.13 -1.15 -24.07
N ASN A 210 -0.04 0.10 -23.60
CA ASN A 210 1.07 0.98 -23.26
C ASN A 210 1.31 0.97 -21.75
N SER A 211 2.43 0.40 -21.32
CA SER A 211 2.86 0.39 -19.93
C SER A 211 4.26 0.99 -19.80
N LYS A 212 4.40 1.96 -18.90
CA LYS A 212 5.65 2.66 -18.61
C LYS A 212 5.96 2.62 -17.12
N ILE A 213 7.25 2.62 -16.80
CA ILE A 213 7.76 2.78 -15.44
C ILE A 213 8.58 4.07 -15.39
N PHE A 214 8.29 4.92 -14.42
CA PHE A 214 9.00 6.17 -14.16
C PHE A 214 9.76 6.05 -12.84
N LEU A 215 11.02 6.52 -12.84
CA LEU A 215 11.86 6.63 -11.65
C LEU A 215 12.04 8.11 -11.30
N TRP A 216 11.68 8.45 -10.07
CA TRP A 216 11.81 9.77 -9.49
C TRP A 216 12.80 9.72 -8.33
N GLU A 217 13.71 10.68 -8.27
CA GLU A 217 14.73 10.80 -7.22
C GLU A 217 14.71 12.22 -6.66
N THR A 218 14.87 12.37 -5.35
CA THR A 218 15.07 13.69 -4.74
C THR A 218 16.45 14.22 -5.07
N GLY A 219 16.53 15.49 -5.49
CA GLY A 219 17.80 16.18 -5.72
C GLY A 219 18.76 16.13 -4.52
N ALA A 220 20.06 16.26 -4.79
CA ALA A 220 21.07 16.34 -3.74
C ALA A 220 20.83 17.58 -2.86
N ARG A 221 21.15 17.47 -1.56
CA ARG A 221 20.94 18.49 -0.51
C ARG A 221 21.63 19.86 -0.75
N ARG A 222 22.33 20.06 -1.87
CA ARG A 222 23.18 21.24 -2.10
C ARG A 222 22.38 22.55 -2.19
N ASP A 223 21.11 22.51 -2.57
CA ASP A 223 20.33 23.73 -2.87
C ASP A 223 19.11 23.97 -1.96
N GLN A 224 18.99 23.24 -0.83
CA GLN A 224 17.84 23.33 0.12
C GLN A 224 16.44 23.05 -0.46
N GLU A 225 16.28 22.85 -1.76
CA GLU A 225 15.03 22.46 -2.41
C GLU A 225 14.95 20.93 -2.58
N TYR A 226 14.11 20.29 -1.78
CA TYR A 226 13.79 18.86 -1.91
C TYR A 226 12.78 18.63 -3.05
N ALA A 227 13.18 18.91 -4.29
CA ALA A 227 12.37 18.60 -5.46
C ALA A 227 12.71 17.19 -5.99
N LEU A 228 11.68 16.40 -6.27
CA LEU A 228 11.81 15.15 -7.01
C LEU A 228 11.97 15.47 -8.50
N HIS A 229 12.98 14.86 -9.13
CA HIS A 229 13.22 14.99 -10.56
C HIS A 229 13.17 13.61 -11.23
N VAL A 230 12.91 13.59 -12.53
CA VAL A 230 12.92 12.35 -13.31
C VAL A 230 14.37 11.87 -13.46
N ALA A 231 14.68 10.70 -12.91
CA ALA A 231 16.00 10.09 -13.05
C ALA A 231 16.10 9.20 -14.32
N ALA A 232 15.00 8.56 -14.74
CA ALA A 232 14.90 7.82 -15.99
C ALA A 232 13.44 7.72 -16.46
N ILE A 233 13.18 7.93 -17.75
CA ILE A 233 11.84 8.24 -18.26
C ILE A 233 10.99 7.02 -18.63
N SER A 234 11.53 5.91 -19.11
CA SER A 234 10.66 4.81 -19.54
C SER A 234 11.41 3.51 -19.80
N ILE A 235 11.02 2.45 -19.10
CA ILE A 235 11.12 1.10 -19.66
C ILE A 235 9.74 0.78 -20.20
N THR A 236 9.58 0.81 -21.53
CA THR A 236 8.35 0.36 -22.19
C THR A 236 8.35 -1.16 -22.14
N ILE A 237 7.47 -1.75 -21.34
CA ILE A 237 7.26 -3.20 -21.34
C ILE A 237 6.26 -3.49 -22.44
N MET A 238 6.75 -3.80 -23.65
CA MET A 238 5.88 -4.41 -24.66
C MET A 238 5.62 -5.85 -24.23
N ALA A 239 4.35 -6.22 -24.09
CA ALA A 239 3.96 -7.61 -24.01
C ALA A 239 4.40 -8.29 -25.32
N ALA A 240 5.53 -9.01 -25.30
CA ALA A 240 5.85 -9.92 -26.36
C ALA A 240 4.82 -11.05 -26.28
N ALA A 241 3.84 -11.04 -27.20
CA ALA A 241 3.04 -12.21 -27.47
C ALA A 241 3.98 -13.30 -27.97
N VAL A 242 4.36 -14.22 -27.09
CA VAL A 242 4.99 -15.49 -27.49
C VAL A 242 3.88 -16.30 -28.13
N TRP A 243 3.80 -16.25 -29.45
CA TRP A 243 3.02 -17.21 -30.22
C TRP A 243 3.74 -18.55 -30.15
N TRP A 244 3.12 -19.52 -29.48
CA TRP A 244 3.47 -20.92 -29.69
C TRP A 244 2.96 -21.29 -31.08
N HIS A 245 3.86 -21.66 -31.98
CA HIS A 245 3.49 -22.42 -33.17
C HIS A 245 3.97 -23.85 -32.94
N ASP A 246 3.03 -24.75 -32.65
CA ASP A 246 3.27 -26.18 -32.76
C ASP A 246 3.36 -26.55 -34.24
N MET A 247 4.51 -27.07 -34.66
CA MET A 247 4.68 -28.26 -35.50
C MET A 247 6.12 -28.77 -35.37
#